data_AF-A0A1I9YCN9-F1
#
_entry.id   AF-A0A1I9YCN9-F1
#
_cell.length_a   1.000
_cell.length_b   1.000
_cell.length_c   1.000
_cell.angle_alpha   90.00
_cell.angle_beta   90.00
_cell.angle_gamma   90.00
#
_symmetry.space_group_name_H-M   'P 1'
#
loop_
_entity.id
_entity.type
_entity.pdbx_description
1 polymer ?
#
loop_
_entity_poly.entity_id
_entity_poly.type
_entity_poly.pdbx_seq_one_letter_code
_entity_poly.pdbx_strand_id
1 'polypeptide(L)'
;MYERFCLLATALKLPPWEGPALTAFLRELKRRVEAKAVRLETLLPGISFATSRDAICRASVMLDWRRMEEALDRIESQQELEEQAWDLIDMVPACYEPDASDFPLAALPRVSVRTFADRLEGALRLDAPHAYQLTAELYGARDWPTLAGSRPFLPIAEPLYSYRRGVAPECAWLEPSEAAYRADEEFEAMAQLRQEIFQADLAQNEFVDQPGLLCAGAVGAALHLVNREYEIAEWKARSTLQAVEVDYPDDCRRPLALGSRTHLLYIRLRAALYASLAHAGKTEEAHLERARLTARGKEYRADYERLLRQWAPRDARPQHRTALHVVA
;
A
#
# COMPACT_ATOMS: atom_id res chain seq x y z
N MET A 1 -12.86 0.75 7.21
CA MET A 1 -11.96 0.36 8.31
C MET A 1 -11.84 -1.15 8.39
N TYR A 2 -12.94 -1.84 8.71
CA TYR A 2 -13.00 -3.31 8.77
C TYR A 2 -12.50 -4.02 7.50
N GLU A 3 -12.81 -3.52 6.29
CA GLU A 3 -12.29 -4.11 5.03
C GLU A 3 -10.76 -4.21 4.99
N ARG A 4 -10.05 -3.21 5.54
CA ARG A 4 -8.58 -3.22 5.60
C ARG A 4 -8.07 -4.23 6.62
N PHE A 5 -8.76 -4.35 7.74
CA PHE A 5 -8.50 -5.41 8.71
C PHE A 5 -8.69 -6.78 8.07
N CYS A 6 -9.79 -7.02 7.35
CA CYS A 6 -10.02 -8.29 6.65
C CYS A 6 -8.93 -8.59 5.62
N LEU A 7 -8.53 -7.59 4.83
CA LEU A 7 -7.46 -7.72 3.85
C LEU A 7 -6.13 -8.08 4.52
N LEU A 8 -5.78 -7.39 5.61
CA LEU A 8 -4.56 -7.65 6.36
C LEU A 8 -4.59 -9.01 7.07
N ALA A 9 -5.69 -9.34 7.73
CA ALA A 9 -5.88 -10.60 8.43
C ALA A 9 -5.80 -11.79 7.46
N THR A 10 -6.37 -11.65 6.27
CA THR A 10 -6.26 -12.66 5.20
C THR A 10 -4.82 -12.81 4.71
N ALA A 11 -4.14 -11.70 4.42
CA ALA A 11 -2.75 -11.73 3.96
C ALA A 11 -1.78 -12.31 4.99
N LEU A 12 -2.06 -12.11 6.27
CA LEU A 12 -1.30 -12.64 7.40
C LEU A 12 -1.82 -14.01 7.86
N LYS A 13 -2.70 -14.65 7.08
CA LYS A 13 -3.25 -15.99 7.35
C LYS A 13 -3.75 -16.15 8.79
N LEU A 14 -4.42 -15.12 9.30
CA LEU A 14 -5.01 -15.18 10.63
C LEU A 14 -6.16 -16.19 10.67
N PRO A 15 -6.44 -16.78 11.85
CA PRO A 15 -7.57 -17.69 12.02
C PRO A 15 -8.90 -16.96 11.76
N PRO A 16 -9.99 -17.70 11.44
CA PRO A 16 -11.30 -17.10 11.22
C PRO A 16 -11.76 -16.24 12.41
N TRP A 17 -12.32 -15.06 12.13
CA TRP A 17 -12.73 -14.08 13.14
C TRP A 17 -14.24 -13.78 13.16
N GLU A 18 -15.00 -14.34 12.22
CA GLU A 18 -16.42 -13.98 12.04
C GLU A 18 -17.35 -14.80 12.93
N GLY A 19 -18.35 -14.12 13.49
CA GLY A 19 -19.47 -14.73 14.20
C GLY A 19 -19.01 -15.62 15.36
N PRO A 20 -19.37 -16.92 15.40
CA PRO A 20 -19.00 -17.81 16.51
C PRO A 20 -17.48 -17.97 16.71
N ALA A 21 -16.65 -17.63 15.71
CA ALA A 21 -15.21 -17.76 15.81
C ALA A 21 -14.53 -16.61 16.58
N LEU A 22 -15.22 -15.48 16.79
CA LEU A 22 -14.63 -14.25 17.35
C LEU A 22 -13.89 -14.46 18.67
N THR A 23 -14.50 -15.13 19.65
CA THR A 23 -13.86 -15.35 20.95
C THR A 23 -12.61 -16.23 20.83
N ALA A 24 -12.63 -17.23 19.95
CA ALA A 24 -11.47 -18.08 19.70
C ALA A 24 -10.36 -17.30 18.99
N PHE A 25 -10.73 -16.44 18.03
CA PHE A 25 -9.83 -15.55 17.33
C PHE A 25 -9.09 -14.61 18.28
N LEU A 26 -9.79 -13.87 19.13
CA LEU A 26 -9.17 -12.93 20.08
C LEU A 26 -8.22 -13.63 21.05
N ARG A 27 -8.61 -14.82 21.54
CA ARG A 27 -7.74 -15.66 22.39
C ARG A 27 -6.48 -16.09 21.65
N GLU A 28 -6.61 -16.46 20.39
CA GLU A 28 -5.49 -16.90 19.57
C GLU A 28 -4.54 -15.74 19.24
N LEU A 29 -5.05 -14.54 18.96
CA LEU A 29 -4.21 -13.35 18.82
C LEU A 29 -3.38 -13.12 20.08
N LYS A 30 -4.01 -13.09 21.26
CA LYS A 30 -3.31 -12.95 22.55
C LYS A 30 -2.22 -14.01 22.71
N ARG A 31 -2.56 -15.28 22.48
CA ARG A 31 -1.62 -16.41 22.59
C ARG A 31 -0.39 -16.21 21.69
N ARG A 32 -0.58 -15.76 20.44
CA ARG A 32 0.52 -15.54 19.49
C ARG A 32 1.43 -14.39 19.90
N VAL A 33 0.86 -13.29 20.40
CA VAL A 33 1.66 -12.18 20.96
C VAL A 33 2.46 -12.65 22.18
N GLU A 34 1.85 -13.40 23.10
CA GLU A 34 2.54 -13.98 24.26
C GLU A 34 3.68 -14.91 23.83
N ALA A 35 3.44 -15.80 22.88
CA ALA A 35 4.46 -16.70 22.35
C ALA A 35 5.63 -15.93 21.71
N LYS A 36 5.34 -14.84 20.97
CA LYS A 36 6.38 -13.98 20.38
C LYS A 36 7.19 -13.25 21.46
N ALA A 37 6.57 -12.84 22.57
CA ALA A 37 7.26 -12.27 23.72
C ALA A 37 8.15 -13.30 24.45
N VAL A 38 7.69 -14.53 24.66
CA VAL A 38 8.53 -15.61 25.23
C VAL A 38 9.75 -15.86 24.34
N ARG A 39 9.54 -15.88 23.01
CA ARG A 39 10.63 -16.05 22.05
C ARG A 39 11.64 -14.90 22.11
N LEU A 40 11.16 -13.65 22.18
CA LEU A 40 12.03 -12.48 22.31
C LEU A 40 12.89 -12.52 23.59
N GLU A 41 12.31 -12.92 24.72
CA GLU A 41 13.06 -13.10 25.98
C GLU A 41 14.16 -14.16 25.83
N THR A 42 13.88 -15.24 25.11
CA THR A 42 14.88 -16.30 24.85
C THR A 42 16.00 -15.82 23.92
N LEU A 43 15.68 -14.98 22.93
CA LEU A 43 16.64 -14.46 21.94
C LEU A 43 17.52 -13.33 22.48
N LEU A 44 17.08 -12.61 23.52
CA LEU A 44 17.83 -11.50 24.12
C LEU A 44 18.14 -11.78 25.60
N PRO A 45 19.27 -12.44 25.90
CA PRO A 45 19.71 -12.64 27.27
C PRO A 45 19.81 -11.30 28.02
N GLY A 46 19.14 -11.21 29.17
CA GLY A 46 19.21 -10.03 30.06
C GLY A 46 17.98 -9.14 30.06
N ILE A 47 16.98 -9.38 29.21
CA ILE A 47 15.66 -8.75 29.36
C ILE A 47 14.73 -9.63 30.20
N SER A 48 13.80 -9.01 30.92
CA SER A 48 12.74 -9.74 31.61
C SER A 48 11.57 -10.04 30.67
N PHE A 49 10.77 -11.06 30.96
CA PHE A 49 9.51 -11.31 30.27
C PHE A 49 8.59 -10.07 30.19
N ALA A 50 8.53 -9.27 31.25
CA ALA A 50 7.74 -8.03 31.25
C ALA A 50 8.27 -7.01 30.22
N THR A 51 9.60 -6.84 30.17
CA THR A 51 10.27 -5.99 29.16
C THR A 51 10.01 -6.50 27.75
N SER A 52 10.03 -7.82 27.56
CA SER A 52 9.75 -8.45 26.28
C SER A 52 8.32 -8.18 25.80
N ARG A 53 7.31 -8.36 26.67
CA ARG A 53 5.91 -8.04 26.35
C ARG A 53 5.74 -6.59 25.95
N ASP A 54 6.30 -5.67 26.74
CA ASP A 54 6.21 -4.24 26.44
C ASP A 54 6.89 -3.88 25.12
N ALA A 55 8.01 -4.53 24.78
CA ALA A 55 8.67 -4.33 23.50
C ALA A 55 7.82 -4.83 22.32
N ILE A 56 7.22 -6.02 22.41
CA ILE A 56 6.30 -6.54 21.39
C ILE A 56 5.06 -5.64 21.25
N CYS A 57 4.48 -5.19 22.37
CA CYS A 57 3.35 -4.27 22.36
C CYS A 57 3.71 -2.96 21.64
N ARG A 58 4.82 -2.33 22.01
CA ARG A 58 5.29 -1.08 21.39
C ARG A 58 5.60 -1.23 19.91
N ALA A 59 6.20 -2.36 19.53
CA ALA A 59 6.44 -2.71 18.13
C ALA A 59 5.12 -2.84 17.33
N SER A 60 4.01 -3.05 18.03
CA SER A 60 2.64 -3.17 17.51
C SER A 60 1.76 -1.97 17.85
N VAL A 61 2.36 -0.79 18.12
CA VAL A 61 1.68 0.48 18.47
C VAL A 61 0.81 0.42 19.74
N MET A 62 0.86 -0.68 20.48
CA MET A 62 0.25 -0.77 21.80
C MET A 62 1.21 -0.18 22.83
N LEU A 63 0.71 0.74 23.67
CA LEU A 63 1.56 1.44 24.65
C LEU A 63 2.23 0.47 25.64
N ASP A 64 1.45 -0.50 26.12
CA ASP A 64 1.86 -1.51 27.08
C ASP A 64 0.95 -2.74 26.96
N TRP A 65 1.32 -3.81 27.66
CA TRP A 65 0.54 -5.05 27.66
C TRP A 65 -0.90 -4.87 28.14
N ARG A 66 -1.10 -4.07 29.19
CA ARG A 66 -2.42 -3.87 29.79
C ARG A 66 -3.37 -3.24 28.78
N ARG A 67 -2.90 -2.27 27.99
CA ARG A 67 -3.69 -1.64 26.91
C ARG A 67 -4.06 -2.64 25.82
N MET A 68 -3.17 -3.57 25.48
CA MET A 68 -3.49 -4.62 24.53
C MET A 68 -4.59 -5.55 25.07
N GLU A 69 -4.52 -5.95 26.35
CA GLU A 69 -5.59 -6.73 26.98
C GLU A 69 -6.91 -5.96 27.00
N GLU A 70 -6.90 -4.69 27.42
CA GLU A 70 -8.08 -3.84 27.39
C GLU A 70 -8.69 -3.70 25.99
N ALA A 71 -7.86 -3.64 24.93
CA ALA A 71 -8.33 -3.55 23.55
C ALA A 71 -9.00 -4.86 23.09
N LEU A 72 -8.46 -6.01 23.48
CA LEU A 72 -9.04 -7.33 23.17
C LEU A 72 -10.34 -7.58 23.96
N ASP A 73 -10.34 -7.22 25.24
CA ASP A 73 -11.49 -7.46 26.14
C ASP A 73 -12.70 -6.59 25.79
N ARG A 74 -12.50 -5.46 25.09
CA ARG A 74 -13.58 -4.59 24.60
C ARG A 74 -14.33 -5.13 23.39
N ILE A 75 -13.89 -6.24 22.80
CA ILE A 75 -14.49 -6.81 21.60
C ILE A 75 -15.27 -8.07 22.01
N GLU A 76 -16.55 -7.90 22.32
CA GLU A 76 -17.46 -8.97 22.70
C GLU A 76 -18.34 -9.43 21.51
N SER A 77 -18.47 -8.59 20.49
CA SER A 77 -19.33 -8.80 19.33
C SER A 77 -18.65 -8.48 17.99
N GLN A 78 -19.22 -9.00 16.91
CA GLN A 78 -18.76 -8.73 15.54
C GLN A 78 -18.85 -7.23 15.21
N GLN A 79 -19.88 -6.54 15.69
CA GLN A 79 -20.04 -5.11 15.48
C GLN A 79 -18.90 -4.31 16.15
N GLU A 80 -18.54 -4.66 17.38
CA GLU A 80 -17.42 -4.01 18.08
C GLU A 80 -16.07 -4.29 17.40
N LEU A 81 -15.88 -5.49 16.82
CA LEU A 81 -14.72 -5.79 16.00
C LEU A 81 -14.63 -4.84 14.78
N GLU A 82 -15.76 -4.62 14.10
CA GLU A 82 -15.82 -3.74 12.93
C GLU A 82 -15.53 -2.27 13.28
N GLU A 83 -16.00 -1.82 14.44
CA GLU A 83 -15.78 -0.47 14.98
C GLU A 83 -14.35 -0.25 15.49
N GLN A 84 -13.74 -1.27 16.12
CA GLN A 84 -12.40 -1.20 16.74
C GLN A 84 -11.28 -1.78 15.85
N ALA A 85 -11.57 -2.09 14.59
CA ALA A 85 -10.65 -2.76 13.67
C ALA A 85 -9.28 -2.07 13.52
N TRP A 86 -9.19 -0.74 13.68
CA TRP A 86 -7.90 -0.04 13.65
C TRP A 86 -6.95 -0.43 14.77
N ASP A 87 -7.45 -0.56 16.01
CA ASP A 87 -6.62 -0.94 17.15
C ASP A 87 -6.05 -2.34 16.95
N LEU A 88 -6.83 -3.24 16.34
CA LEU A 88 -6.34 -4.58 16.01
C LEU A 88 -5.35 -4.59 14.85
N ILE A 89 -5.53 -3.77 13.80
CA ILE A 89 -4.62 -3.71 12.63
C ILE A 89 -3.17 -3.51 13.08
N ASP A 90 -2.94 -2.63 14.05
CA ASP A 90 -1.60 -2.36 14.55
C ASP A 90 -0.99 -3.53 15.36
N MET A 91 -1.84 -4.36 15.97
CA MET A 91 -1.44 -5.58 16.69
C MET A 91 -1.15 -6.77 15.76
N VAL A 92 -1.83 -6.86 14.61
CA VAL A 92 -1.76 -8.06 13.75
C VAL A 92 -0.34 -8.50 13.38
N PRO A 93 0.64 -7.61 13.08
CA PRO A 93 2.00 -8.05 12.80
C PRO A 93 2.58 -8.95 13.90
N ALA A 94 2.38 -8.61 15.19
CA ALA A 94 2.83 -9.45 16.30
C ALA A 94 2.09 -10.79 16.42
N CYS A 95 0.92 -10.92 15.80
CA CYS A 95 0.15 -12.17 15.75
C CYS A 95 0.50 -13.03 14.52
N TYR A 96 1.36 -12.54 13.62
CA TYR A 96 1.71 -13.27 12.41
C TYR A 96 2.78 -14.34 12.67
N GLU A 97 2.48 -15.55 12.20
CA GLU A 97 3.32 -16.74 12.27
C GLU A 97 3.46 -17.30 10.84
N PRO A 98 4.41 -16.81 10.03
CA PRO A 98 4.61 -17.30 8.67
C PRO A 98 5.16 -18.73 8.64
N ASP A 99 4.74 -19.50 7.63
CA ASP A 99 5.36 -20.79 7.33
C ASP A 99 6.64 -20.60 6.52
N ALA A 100 7.54 -21.59 6.53
CA ALA A 100 8.76 -21.53 5.71
C ALA A 100 8.47 -21.45 4.20
N SER A 101 7.30 -21.90 3.76
CA SER A 101 6.83 -21.76 2.36
C SER A 101 6.43 -20.33 1.99
N ASP A 102 6.26 -19.45 2.98
CA ASP A 102 5.93 -18.04 2.76
C ASP A 102 7.16 -17.17 2.51
N PHE A 103 8.38 -17.74 2.62
CA PHE A 103 9.63 -17.01 2.46
C PHE A 103 10.09 -17.03 0.98
N PRO A 104 10.49 -15.88 0.40
CA PRO A 104 10.39 -14.53 0.96
C PRO A 104 8.94 -14.01 1.00
N LEU A 105 8.61 -13.26 2.05
CA LEU A 105 7.27 -12.75 2.31
C LEU A 105 6.71 -11.94 1.12
N ALA A 106 5.42 -12.15 0.86
CA ALA A 106 4.62 -11.32 -0.04
C ALA A 106 4.61 -9.85 0.42
N ALA A 107 4.19 -8.92 -0.47
CA ALA A 107 4.31 -7.48 -0.22
C ALA A 107 3.67 -7.00 1.08
N LEU A 108 2.41 -7.35 1.34
CA LEU A 108 1.71 -6.87 2.53
C LEU A 108 2.32 -7.42 3.84
N PRO A 109 2.52 -8.75 4.02
CA PRO A 109 3.20 -9.26 5.21
C PRO A 109 4.60 -8.71 5.41
N ARG A 110 5.39 -8.60 4.34
CA ARG A 110 6.74 -8.05 4.39
C ARG A 110 6.78 -6.62 4.90
N VAL A 111 5.90 -5.74 4.41
CA VAL A 111 5.82 -4.34 4.87
C VAL A 111 5.35 -4.27 6.32
N SER A 112 4.38 -5.09 6.71
CA SER A 112 3.93 -5.20 8.10
C SER A 112 5.05 -5.61 9.04
N VAL A 113 5.83 -6.64 8.66
CA VAL A 113 6.96 -7.13 9.46
C VAL A 113 8.13 -6.15 9.47
N ARG A 114 8.39 -5.44 8.37
CA ARG A 114 9.39 -4.34 8.34
C ARG A 114 9.01 -3.21 9.29
N THR A 115 7.75 -2.77 9.24
CA THR A 115 7.25 -1.73 10.15
C THR A 115 7.34 -2.18 11.61
N PHE A 116 7.08 -3.47 11.88
CA PHE A 116 7.30 -4.05 13.20
C PHE A 116 8.78 -4.02 13.60
N ALA A 117 9.71 -4.35 12.70
CA ALA A 117 11.15 -4.29 12.94
C ALA A 117 11.62 -2.86 13.28
N ASP A 118 11.20 -1.85 12.51
CA ASP A 118 11.53 -0.45 12.74
C ASP A 118 11.04 0.04 14.13
N ARG A 119 9.86 -0.42 14.55
CA ARG A 119 9.33 -0.08 15.87
C ARG A 119 10.00 -0.86 16.98
N LEU A 120 10.39 -2.12 16.73
CA LEU A 120 11.15 -2.94 17.67
C LEU A 120 12.54 -2.35 17.92
N GLU A 121 13.19 -1.82 16.87
CA GLU A 121 14.43 -1.05 16.95
C GLU A 121 14.30 0.07 17.99
N GLY A 122 13.27 0.92 17.85
CA GLY A 122 13.01 2.01 18.79
C GLY A 122 12.61 1.54 20.19
N ALA A 123 11.82 0.47 20.29
CA ALA A 123 11.35 -0.08 21.57
C ALA A 123 12.49 -0.65 22.42
N LEU A 124 13.46 -1.32 21.77
CA LEU A 124 14.60 -1.95 22.44
C LEU A 124 15.89 -1.11 22.37
N ARG A 125 15.89 0.01 21.64
CA ARG A 125 17.06 0.84 21.37
C ARG A 125 18.22 0.04 20.77
N LEU A 126 17.89 -0.83 19.83
CA LEU A 126 18.86 -1.60 19.06
C LEU A 126 19.27 -0.80 17.82
N ASP A 127 20.42 -1.13 17.23
CA ASP A 127 20.73 -0.66 15.88
C ASP A 127 19.90 -1.43 14.84
N ALA A 128 19.53 -0.77 13.74
CA ALA A 128 18.71 -1.36 12.68
C ALA A 128 19.13 -2.78 12.24
N PRO A 129 20.42 -3.10 11.94
CA PRO A 129 20.78 -4.46 11.52
C PRO A 129 20.42 -5.53 12.55
N HIS A 130 20.57 -5.22 13.84
CA HIS A 130 20.25 -6.15 14.92
C HIS A 130 18.75 -6.28 15.12
N ALA A 131 17.99 -5.19 15.05
CA ALA A 131 16.53 -5.22 15.14
C ALA A 131 15.89 -6.05 14.01
N TYR A 132 16.41 -5.92 12.80
CA TYR A 132 15.95 -6.67 11.62
C TYR A 132 16.32 -8.15 11.68
N GLN A 133 17.53 -8.48 12.15
CA GLN A 133 17.94 -9.86 12.39
C GLN A 133 17.08 -10.52 13.48
N LEU A 134 16.90 -9.85 14.60
CA LEU A 134 16.05 -10.30 15.70
C LEU A 134 14.60 -10.49 15.23
N THR A 135 14.08 -9.57 14.41
CA THR A 135 12.75 -9.71 13.81
C THR A 135 12.67 -10.93 12.89
N ALA A 136 13.67 -11.18 12.05
CA ALA A 136 13.68 -12.39 11.23
C ALA A 136 13.58 -13.66 12.08
N GLU A 137 14.36 -13.72 13.15
CA GLU A 137 14.34 -14.85 14.09
C GLU A 137 13.00 -14.97 14.80
N LEU A 138 12.37 -13.88 15.24
CA LEU A 138 11.04 -13.90 15.85
C LEU A 138 9.95 -14.47 14.95
N TYR A 139 10.10 -14.30 13.64
CA TYR A 139 9.17 -14.80 12.62
C TYR A 139 9.64 -16.12 12.00
N GLY A 140 10.64 -16.79 12.58
CA GLY A 140 11.04 -18.13 12.18
C GLY A 140 12.02 -18.22 11.01
N ALA A 141 12.54 -17.09 10.52
CA ALA A 141 13.58 -17.06 9.51
C ALA A 141 14.97 -16.97 10.15
N ARG A 142 15.99 -17.46 9.43
CA ARG A 142 17.40 -17.41 9.89
C ARG A 142 18.03 -16.02 9.79
N ASP A 143 17.56 -15.22 8.84
CA ASP A 143 18.10 -13.91 8.51
C ASP A 143 17.04 -13.07 7.79
N TRP A 144 17.24 -11.76 7.77
CA TRP A 144 16.31 -10.82 7.13
C TRP A 144 16.14 -11.06 5.61
N PRO A 145 17.20 -11.29 4.81
CA PRO A 145 17.04 -11.58 3.39
C PRO A 145 16.22 -12.84 3.10
N THR A 146 16.29 -13.87 3.94
CA THR A 146 15.46 -15.08 3.82
C THR A 146 14.00 -14.72 4.09
N LEU A 147 13.73 -13.92 5.13
CA LEU A 147 12.38 -13.50 5.50
C LEU A 147 11.75 -12.58 4.44
N ALA A 148 12.38 -11.46 4.12
CA ALA A 148 11.80 -10.36 3.35
C ALA A 148 12.21 -10.36 1.86
N GLY A 149 13.18 -11.20 1.49
CA GLY A 149 13.86 -11.13 0.20
C GLY A 149 14.91 -10.02 0.16
N SER A 150 15.78 -10.08 -0.83
CA SER A 150 16.72 -8.99 -1.12
C SER A 150 15.94 -7.74 -1.57
N ARG A 151 16.34 -6.56 -1.09
CA ARG A 151 15.81 -5.29 -1.59
C ARG A 151 16.61 -4.89 -2.83
N PRO A 152 16.01 -4.94 -4.04
CA PRO A 152 16.70 -4.48 -5.25
C PRO A 152 17.01 -2.99 -5.15
N PHE A 153 18.17 -2.60 -5.66
CA PHE A 153 18.57 -1.20 -5.76
C PHE A 153 17.73 -0.49 -6.82
N LEU A 154 17.16 0.67 -6.48
CA LEU A 154 16.48 1.53 -7.45
C LEU A 154 17.53 2.36 -8.19
N PRO A 155 17.74 2.13 -9.49
CA PRO A 155 18.76 2.85 -10.24
C PRO A 155 18.37 4.31 -10.42
N ILE A 156 19.30 5.22 -10.14
CA ILE A 156 19.09 6.68 -10.30
C ILE A 156 19.11 7.07 -11.79
N ALA A 157 19.90 6.37 -12.59
CA ALA A 157 20.19 6.73 -13.98
C ALA A 157 19.47 5.86 -15.03
N GLU A 158 18.80 4.80 -14.61
CA GLU A 158 18.08 3.89 -15.53
C GLU A 158 16.57 4.11 -15.41
N PRO A 159 15.81 3.97 -16.51
CA PRO A 159 14.36 4.12 -16.46
C PRO A 159 13.74 3.03 -15.58
N LEU A 160 12.87 3.45 -14.66
CA LEU A 160 12.11 2.53 -13.79
C LEU A 160 11.15 1.64 -14.61
N TYR A 161 10.67 2.14 -15.74
CA TYR A 161 9.74 1.44 -16.62
C TYR A 161 10.21 1.56 -18.08
N SER A 162 10.27 0.44 -18.77
CA SER A 162 10.64 0.36 -20.18
C SER A 162 9.41 0.14 -21.06
N TYR A 163 9.29 0.88 -22.15
CA TYR A 163 8.23 0.66 -23.13
C TYR A 163 8.52 -0.59 -23.98
N ARG A 164 7.53 -1.46 -24.10
CA ARG A 164 7.56 -2.70 -24.88
C ARG A 164 6.36 -2.83 -25.79
N ARG A 165 6.51 -3.62 -26.87
CA ARG A 165 5.49 -3.86 -27.89
C ARG A 165 5.36 -5.36 -28.17
N GLY A 166 4.12 -5.82 -28.28
CA GLY A 166 3.75 -7.19 -28.64
C GLY A 166 3.06 -7.23 -29.99
N VAL A 167 3.16 -8.36 -30.68
CA VAL A 167 2.72 -8.50 -32.08
C VAL A 167 1.39 -9.26 -32.22
N ALA A 168 0.94 -9.99 -31.18
CA ALA A 168 -0.31 -10.77 -31.23
C ALA A 168 -0.89 -11.04 -29.82
N PRO A 169 -1.95 -10.34 -29.39
CA PRO A 169 -2.54 -9.15 -30.02
C PRO A 169 -1.54 -7.98 -30.07
N GLU A 170 -1.70 -7.06 -31.01
CA GLU A 170 -0.89 -5.84 -31.06
C GLU A 170 -1.15 -5.00 -29.80
N CYS A 171 -0.25 -5.08 -28.83
CA CYS A 171 -0.35 -4.36 -27.58
C CYS A 171 0.95 -3.68 -27.22
N ALA A 172 0.87 -2.72 -26.32
CA ALA A 172 2.01 -2.08 -25.70
C ALA A 172 2.02 -2.36 -24.20
N TRP A 173 3.21 -2.39 -23.60
CA TRP A 173 3.30 -2.34 -22.16
C TRP A 173 4.46 -1.54 -21.59
N LEU A 174 4.26 -1.08 -20.36
CA LEU A 174 5.33 -0.64 -19.47
C LEU A 174 5.83 -1.85 -18.69
N GLU A 175 7.05 -2.27 -19.01
CA GLU A 175 7.76 -3.29 -18.27
C GLU A 175 8.50 -2.61 -17.11
N PRO A 176 8.10 -2.83 -15.84
CA PRO A 176 8.86 -2.32 -14.71
C PRO A 176 10.20 -3.05 -14.61
N SER A 177 11.25 -2.34 -14.20
CA SER A 177 12.45 -2.99 -13.66
C SER A 177 12.08 -3.80 -12.41
N GLU A 178 12.89 -4.80 -12.04
CA GLU A 178 12.65 -5.57 -10.81
C GLU A 178 12.56 -4.66 -9.57
N ALA A 179 13.38 -3.62 -9.53
CA ALA A 179 13.38 -2.63 -8.46
C ALA A 179 12.08 -1.82 -8.43
N ALA A 180 11.62 -1.32 -9.57
CA ALA A 180 10.38 -0.57 -9.69
C ALA A 180 9.16 -1.45 -9.35
N TYR A 181 9.14 -2.69 -9.83
CA TYR A 181 8.09 -3.66 -9.51
C TYR A 181 8.00 -3.88 -7.99
N ARG A 182 9.14 -4.14 -7.33
CA ARG A 182 9.20 -4.36 -5.88
C ARG A 182 8.81 -3.13 -5.08
N ALA A 183 9.22 -1.94 -5.53
CA ALA A 183 8.88 -0.67 -4.89
C ALA A 183 7.39 -0.32 -5.03
N ASP A 184 6.79 -0.52 -6.21
CA ASP A 184 5.36 -0.33 -6.44
C ASP A 184 4.53 -1.27 -5.54
N GLU A 185 4.94 -2.54 -5.41
CA GLU A 185 4.30 -3.51 -4.52
C GLU A 185 4.38 -3.11 -3.04
N GLU A 186 5.56 -2.68 -2.58
CA GLU A 186 5.73 -2.24 -1.20
C GLU A 186 4.96 -0.96 -0.90
N PHE A 187 4.97 0.01 -1.82
CA PHE A 187 4.24 1.26 -1.63
C PHE A 187 2.74 1.03 -1.55
N GLU A 188 2.18 0.19 -2.43
CA GLU A 188 0.76 -0.16 -2.34
C GLU A 188 0.43 -0.83 -1.01
N ALA A 189 1.26 -1.78 -0.56
CA ALA A 189 1.11 -2.42 0.74
C ALA A 189 1.16 -1.40 1.89
N MET A 190 2.11 -0.46 1.86
CA MET A 190 2.21 0.62 2.86
C MET A 190 0.96 1.52 2.86
N ALA A 191 0.46 1.88 1.68
CA ALA A 191 -0.75 2.68 1.56
C ALA A 191 -1.96 1.97 2.19
N GLN A 192 -2.11 0.64 2.01
CA GLN A 192 -3.19 -0.13 2.63
C GLN A 192 -3.10 -0.16 4.17
N LEU A 193 -1.89 -0.17 4.73
CA LEU A 193 -1.65 -0.22 6.18
C LEU A 193 -1.82 1.13 6.89
N ARG A 194 -1.91 2.25 6.14
CA ARG A 194 -1.99 3.60 6.70
C ARG A 194 -3.39 4.18 6.54
N GLN A 195 -3.86 4.93 7.54
CA GLN A 195 -5.10 5.71 7.43
C GLN A 195 -5.00 6.70 6.26
N GLU A 196 -6.12 6.96 5.58
CA GLU A 196 -6.16 7.80 4.36
C GLU A 196 -5.52 9.17 4.55
N ILE A 197 -5.71 9.78 5.73
CA ILE A 197 -5.12 11.08 6.07
C ILE A 197 -3.58 11.09 6.02
N PHE A 198 -2.93 9.96 6.29
CA PHE A 198 -1.47 9.84 6.25
C PHE A 198 -0.94 9.30 4.92
N GLN A 199 -1.81 8.83 4.02
CA GLN A 199 -1.38 8.30 2.73
C GLN A 199 -0.85 9.42 1.82
N ALA A 200 -1.36 10.65 1.95
CA ALA A 200 -0.89 11.79 1.16
C ALA A 200 0.56 12.15 1.53
N ASP A 201 0.88 12.20 2.83
CA ASP A 201 2.23 12.44 3.33
C ASP A 201 3.20 11.32 2.93
N LEU A 202 2.75 10.06 3.03
CA LEU A 202 3.53 8.91 2.55
C LEU A 202 3.84 9.03 1.05
N ALA A 203 2.84 9.33 0.23
CA ALA A 203 3.00 9.53 -1.20
C ALA A 203 3.90 10.74 -1.52
N GLN A 204 3.86 11.78 -0.70
CA GLN A 204 4.75 12.94 -0.84
C GLN A 204 6.21 12.56 -0.58
N ASN A 205 6.50 11.84 0.50
CA ASN A 205 7.86 11.41 0.81
C ASN A 205 8.42 10.48 -0.27
N GLU A 206 7.65 9.47 -0.68
CA GLU A 206 8.08 8.56 -1.74
C GLU A 206 8.26 9.29 -3.08
N PHE A 207 7.40 10.27 -3.39
CA PHE A 207 7.54 11.08 -4.60
C PHE A 207 8.82 11.93 -4.59
N VAL A 208 9.23 12.46 -3.43
CA VAL A 208 10.48 13.23 -3.32
C VAL A 208 11.69 12.33 -3.57
N ASP A 209 11.67 11.11 -3.03
CA ASP A 209 12.76 10.16 -3.18
C ASP A 209 12.79 9.51 -4.58
N GLN A 210 11.60 9.24 -5.15
CA GLN A 210 11.40 8.46 -6.38
C GLN A 210 10.25 9.07 -7.23
N PRO A 211 10.44 10.24 -7.86
CA PRO A 211 9.36 10.95 -8.56
C PRO A 211 8.77 10.16 -9.73
N GLY A 212 9.50 9.19 -10.28
CA GLY A 212 9.03 8.32 -11.37
C GLY A 212 8.22 7.10 -10.93
N LEU A 213 8.10 6.80 -9.63
CA LEU A 213 7.39 5.60 -9.16
C LEU A 213 5.88 5.74 -9.39
N LEU A 214 5.31 4.91 -10.27
CA LEU A 214 3.92 5.05 -10.73
C LEU A 214 2.91 4.86 -9.59
N CYS A 215 3.16 3.96 -8.65
CA CYS A 215 2.23 3.73 -7.54
C CYS A 215 2.13 4.97 -6.63
N ALA A 216 3.28 5.54 -6.25
CA ALA A 216 3.33 6.74 -5.41
C ALA A 216 2.67 7.95 -6.09
N GLY A 217 2.99 8.18 -7.36
CA GLY A 217 2.37 9.26 -8.13
C GLY A 217 0.86 9.09 -8.29
N ALA A 218 0.39 7.87 -8.62
CA ALA A 218 -1.03 7.61 -8.82
C ALA A 218 -1.84 7.74 -7.53
N VAL A 219 -1.35 7.20 -6.41
CA VAL A 219 -2.00 7.32 -5.09
C VAL A 219 -1.98 8.78 -4.63
N GLY A 220 -0.83 9.45 -4.71
CA GLY A 220 -0.70 10.85 -4.30
C GLY A 220 -1.62 11.78 -5.09
N ALA A 221 -1.61 11.69 -6.43
CA ALA A 221 -2.48 12.50 -7.27
C ALA A 221 -3.97 12.27 -6.99
N ALA A 222 -4.38 11.00 -6.79
CA ALA A 222 -5.76 10.67 -6.47
C ALA A 222 -6.21 11.23 -5.11
N LEU A 223 -5.36 11.17 -4.09
CA LEU A 223 -5.67 11.70 -2.75
C LEU A 223 -5.84 13.22 -2.77
N HIS A 224 -4.91 13.95 -3.39
CA HIS A 224 -5.02 15.41 -3.54
C HIS A 224 -6.24 15.80 -4.39
N LEU A 225 -6.57 15.02 -5.43
CA LEU A 225 -7.78 15.23 -6.22
C LEU A 225 -9.05 15.11 -5.36
N VAL A 226 -9.15 14.06 -4.54
CA VAL A 226 -10.29 13.85 -3.63
C VAL A 226 -10.38 14.96 -2.58
N ASN A 227 -9.23 15.43 -2.09
CA ASN A 227 -9.12 16.58 -1.17
C ASN A 227 -9.36 17.94 -1.85
N ARG A 228 -9.63 17.96 -3.16
CA ARG A 228 -9.86 19.17 -3.98
C ARG A 228 -8.64 20.08 -4.12
N GLU A 229 -7.46 19.54 -3.91
CA GLU A 229 -6.17 20.21 -4.07
C GLU A 229 -5.70 20.02 -5.53
N TYR A 230 -6.49 20.53 -6.48
CA TYR A 230 -6.35 20.23 -7.91
C TYR A 230 -4.99 20.61 -8.49
N GLU A 231 -4.40 21.72 -8.04
CA GLU A 231 -3.08 22.16 -8.48
C GLU A 231 -1.97 21.18 -8.04
N ILE A 232 -2.06 20.66 -6.81
CA ILE A 232 -1.10 19.67 -6.27
C ILE A 232 -1.27 18.34 -6.99
N ALA A 233 -2.53 17.91 -7.20
CA ALA A 233 -2.84 16.69 -7.96
C ALA A 233 -2.29 16.75 -9.40
N GLU A 234 -2.48 17.89 -10.08
CA GLU A 234 -1.92 18.13 -11.41
C GLU A 234 -0.40 18.08 -11.39
N TRP A 235 0.24 18.83 -10.48
CA TRP A 235 1.69 18.89 -10.40
C TRP A 235 2.32 17.52 -10.16
N LYS A 236 1.78 16.74 -9.22
CA LYS A 236 2.23 15.36 -8.95
C LYS A 236 2.07 14.47 -10.17
N ALA A 237 0.90 14.53 -10.81
CA ALA A 237 0.62 13.68 -11.95
C ALA A 237 1.54 14.01 -13.14
N ARG A 238 1.70 15.29 -13.47
CA ARG A 238 2.63 15.73 -14.53
C ARG A 238 4.08 15.37 -14.24
N SER A 239 4.56 15.62 -13.02
CA SER A 239 5.95 15.36 -12.67
C SER A 239 6.26 13.86 -12.72
N THR A 240 5.33 13.02 -12.24
CA THR A 240 5.47 11.56 -12.34
C THR A 240 5.45 11.10 -13.79
N LEU A 241 4.50 11.60 -14.59
CA LEU A 241 4.45 11.27 -16.02
C LEU A 241 5.73 11.73 -16.74
N GLN A 242 6.23 12.93 -16.48
CA GLN A 242 7.48 13.42 -17.06
C GLN A 242 8.68 12.51 -16.73
N ALA A 243 8.76 12.02 -15.47
CA ALA A 243 9.81 11.10 -15.05
C ALA A 243 9.67 9.70 -15.67
N VAL A 244 8.44 9.23 -15.89
CA VAL A 244 8.15 7.94 -16.54
C VAL A 244 8.25 8.02 -18.08
N GLU A 245 8.03 9.20 -18.65
CA GLU A 245 7.82 9.41 -20.09
C GLU A 245 9.06 9.84 -20.87
N VAL A 246 10.24 9.81 -20.25
CA VAL A 246 11.51 10.10 -20.93
C VAL A 246 11.72 9.20 -22.17
N ASP A 247 11.11 8.00 -22.20
CA ASP A 247 11.18 7.03 -23.32
C ASP A 247 9.80 6.58 -23.84
N TYR A 248 8.71 7.27 -23.50
CA TYR A 248 7.38 6.92 -24.00
C TYR A 248 7.15 7.55 -25.39
N PRO A 249 6.76 6.79 -26.43
CA PRO A 249 6.38 7.42 -27.68
C PRO A 249 5.12 8.27 -27.49
N ASP A 250 5.19 9.55 -27.88
CA ASP A 250 4.08 10.52 -27.89
C ASP A 250 2.82 9.99 -28.60
N ASP A 251 3.01 9.07 -29.56
CA ASP A 251 1.96 8.27 -30.20
C ASP A 251 1.91 6.87 -29.60
N CYS A 252 1.13 6.71 -28.54
CA CYS A 252 0.83 5.39 -28.03
C CYS A 252 -0.68 5.12 -28.12
N ARG A 253 -1.16 5.00 -29.36
CA ARG A 253 -2.54 4.58 -29.72
C ARG A 253 -2.77 3.07 -29.64
N ARG A 254 -1.75 2.28 -29.26
CA ARG A 254 -1.88 0.83 -29.14
C ARG A 254 -2.66 0.46 -27.87
N PRO A 255 -3.51 -0.59 -27.93
CA PRO A 255 -4.10 -1.19 -26.74
C PRO A 255 -3.01 -1.57 -25.74
N LEU A 256 -3.24 -1.33 -24.46
CA LEU A 256 -2.33 -1.76 -23.41
C LEU A 256 -2.57 -3.23 -23.07
N ALA A 257 -1.52 -3.94 -22.64
CA ALA A 257 -1.64 -5.34 -22.21
C ALA A 257 -2.59 -5.48 -21.01
N LEU A 258 -3.64 -6.28 -21.17
CA LEU A 258 -4.71 -6.46 -20.19
C LEU A 258 -4.18 -7.01 -18.86
N GLY A 259 -4.73 -6.52 -17.75
CA GLY A 259 -4.38 -6.98 -16.40
C GLY A 259 -3.00 -6.55 -15.90
N SER A 260 -2.20 -5.83 -16.67
CA SER A 260 -0.92 -5.30 -16.18
C SER A 260 -1.15 -4.23 -15.09
N ARG A 261 -0.63 -4.51 -13.89
CA ARG A 261 -0.65 -3.61 -12.74
C ARG A 261 -0.07 -2.24 -13.07
N THR A 262 1.08 -2.20 -13.75
CA THR A 262 1.76 -0.97 -14.15
C THR A 262 0.87 -0.09 -15.03
N HIS A 263 0.07 -0.70 -15.90
CA HIS A 263 -0.91 0.04 -16.71
C HIS A 263 -2.06 0.59 -15.91
N LEU A 264 -2.57 -0.18 -14.95
CA LEU A 264 -3.63 0.32 -14.06
C LEU A 264 -3.15 1.55 -13.28
N LEU A 265 -1.89 1.53 -12.80
CA LEU A 265 -1.27 2.69 -12.14
C LEU A 265 -1.10 3.87 -13.08
N TYR A 266 -0.58 3.64 -14.29
CA TYR A 266 -0.43 4.67 -15.32
C TYR A 266 -1.79 5.30 -15.73
N ILE A 267 -2.83 4.48 -15.91
CA ILE A 267 -4.17 4.96 -16.24
C ILE A 267 -4.79 5.73 -15.08
N ARG A 268 -4.61 5.28 -13.83
CA ARG A 268 -5.03 6.03 -12.63
C ARG A 268 -4.37 7.41 -12.58
N LEU A 269 -3.07 7.48 -12.84
CA LEU A 269 -2.30 8.73 -12.86
C LEU A 269 -2.80 9.69 -13.95
N ARG A 270 -2.96 9.21 -15.18
CA ARG A 270 -3.52 9.98 -16.31
C ARG A 270 -4.97 10.42 -16.06
N ALA A 271 -5.79 9.57 -15.44
CA ALA A 271 -7.16 9.91 -15.07
C ALA A 271 -7.21 11.00 -14.00
N ALA A 272 -6.32 10.94 -13.00
CA ALA A 272 -6.19 11.97 -11.98
C ALA A 272 -5.76 13.31 -12.59
N LEU A 273 -4.81 13.30 -13.53
CA LEU A 273 -4.41 14.49 -14.30
C LEU A 273 -5.58 15.08 -15.10
N TYR A 274 -6.30 14.24 -15.84
CA TYR A 274 -7.48 14.70 -16.58
C TYR A 274 -8.50 15.39 -15.65
N ALA A 275 -8.83 14.75 -14.53
CA ALA A 275 -9.80 15.27 -13.57
C ALA A 275 -9.31 16.57 -12.94
N SER A 276 -8.04 16.66 -12.54
CA SER A 276 -7.48 17.87 -11.94
C SER A 276 -7.50 19.05 -12.91
N LEU A 277 -7.13 18.83 -14.18
CA LEU A 277 -7.19 19.85 -15.24
C LEU A 277 -8.62 20.32 -15.50
N ALA A 278 -9.57 19.39 -15.59
CA ALA A 278 -10.98 19.71 -15.77
C ALA A 278 -11.52 20.55 -14.60
N HIS A 279 -11.18 20.19 -13.37
CA HIS A 279 -11.59 20.95 -12.17
C HIS A 279 -10.88 22.30 -12.04
N ALA A 280 -9.65 22.43 -12.54
CA ALA A 280 -8.92 23.69 -12.61
C ALA A 280 -9.36 24.61 -13.77
N GLY A 281 -10.30 24.18 -14.62
CA GLY A 281 -10.78 24.96 -15.77
C GLY A 281 -9.85 24.97 -16.99
N LYS A 282 -8.86 24.07 -17.02
CA LYS A 282 -7.89 23.92 -18.13
C LYS A 282 -8.46 23.00 -19.23
N THR A 283 -9.56 23.44 -19.85
CA THR A 283 -10.43 22.62 -20.72
C THR A 283 -9.70 21.98 -21.90
N GLU A 284 -8.86 22.74 -22.62
CA GLU A 284 -8.12 22.21 -23.78
C GLU A 284 -7.15 21.08 -23.39
N GLU A 285 -6.42 21.27 -22.30
CA GLU A 285 -5.47 20.27 -21.80
C GLU A 285 -6.19 19.02 -21.27
N ALA A 286 -7.34 19.21 -20.60
CA ALA A 286 -8.19 18.11 -20.18
C ALA A 286 -8.73 17.31 -21.38
N HIS A 287 -9.09 17.97 -22.48
CA HIS A 287 -9.52 17.27 -23.70
C HIS A 287 -8.41 16.43 -24.33
N LEU A 288 -7.17 16.94 -24.34
CA LEU A 288 -6.01 16.19 -24.82
C LEU A 288 -5.75 14.94 -23.97
N GLU A 289 -5.77 15.05 -22.64
CA GLU A 289 -5.60 13.90 -21.74
C GLU A 289 -6.74 12.88 -21.90
N ARG A 290 -7.98 13.34 -22.05
CA ARG A 290 -9.11 12.46 -22.32
C ARG A 290 -8.95 11.71 -23.64
N ALA A 291 -8.49 12.38 -24.70
CA ALA A 291 -8.23 11.74 -26.00
C ALA A 291 -7.16 10.64 -25.86
N ARG A 292 -6.09 10.91 -25.10
CA ARG A 292 -5.03 9.93 -24.79
C ARG A 292 -5.58 8.70 -24.06
N LEU A 293 -6.40 8.89 -23.03
CA LEU A 293 -7.06 7.80 -22.29
C LEU A 293 -8.01 6.98 -23.19
N THR A 294 -8.81 7.67 -24.00
CA THR A 294 -9.82 7.06 -24.88
C THR A 294 -9.19 6.20 -25.97
N ALA A 295 -8.00 6.57 -26.45
CA ALA A 295 -7.26 5.86 -27.49
C ALA A 295 -6.66 4.52 -27.01
N ARG A 296 -6.63 4.22 -25.69
CA ARG A 296 -6.00 3.01 -25.13
C ARG A 296 -6.85 1.75 -25.21
N GLY A 297 -8.09 1.85 -25.68
CA GLY A 297 -9.00 0.72 -25.84
C GLY A 297 -10.17 0.72 -24.85
N LYS A 298 -11.14 -0.17 -25.09
CA LYS A 298 -12.43 -0.19 -24.38
C LYS A 298 -12.29 -0.55 -22.89
N GLU A 299 -11.37 -1.44 -22.54
CA GLU A 299 -11.21 -1.91 -21.16
C GLU A 299 -10.69 -0.79 -20.25
N TYR A 300 -9.66 -0.07 -20.69
CA TYR A 300 -9.13 1.08 -19.95
C TYR A 300 -10.09 2.25 -19.91
N ARG A 301 -10.97 2.37 -20.90
CA ARG A 301 -12.09 3.31 -20.85
C ARG A 301 -12.97 3.04 -19.64
N ALA A 302 -13.44 1.79 -19.49
CA ALA A 302 -14.27 1.41 -18.35
C ALA A 302 -13.55 1.66 -17.00
N ASP A 303 -12.24 1.41 -16.95
CA ASP A 303 -11.43 1.65 -15.75
C ASP A 303 -11.31 3.12 -15.37
N TYR A 304 -10.91 4.01 -16.30
CA TYR A 304 -10.79 5.43 -15.97
C TYR A 304 -12.16 6.04 -15.68
N GLU A 305 -13.21 5.62 -16.38
CA GLU A 305 -14.58 6.08 -16.15
C GLU A 305 -15.09 5.69 -14.76
N ARG A 306 -14.80 4.48 -14.31
CA ARG A 306 -15.08 4.04 -12.94
C ARG A 306 -14.34 4.92 -11.92
N LEU A 307 -13.05 5.19 -12.12
CA LEU A 307 -12.25 6.03 -11.22
C LEU A 307 -12.81 7.45 -11.12
N LEU A 308 -13.18 8.04 -12.27
CA LEU A 308 -13.80 9.36 -12.31
C LEU A 308 -15.12 9.43 -11.54
N ARG A 309 -15.93 8.37 -11.59
CA ARG A 309 -17.15 8.27 -10.76
C ARG A 309 -16.84 8.17 -9.28
N GLN A 310 -15.75 7.49 -8.90
CA GLN A 310 -15.31 7.37 -7.51
C GLN A 310 -14.80 8.70 -6.95
N TRP A 311 -14.09 9.49 -7.76
CA TRP A 311 -13.54 10.80 -7.36
C TRP A 311 -14.53 11.95 -7.50
N ALA A 312 -15.70 11.70 -8.09
CA ALA A 312 -16.72 12.72 -8.29
C ALA A 312 -17.17 13.32 -6.94
N PRO A 313 -17.11 14.66 -6.75
CA PRO A 313 -17.62 15.28 -5.54
C PRO A 313 -19.13 15.01 -5.40
N ARG A 314 -19.59 14.59 -4.21
CA ARG A 314 -21.02 14.33 -3.93
C ARG A 314 -21.92 15.54 -4.27
N ASP A 315 -21.38 16.77 -4.13
CA ASP A 315 -22.07 18.04 -4.40
C ASP A 315 -21.62 18.77 -5.68
N ALA A 316 -21.05 18.05 -6.65
CA ALA A 316 -20.58 18.64 -7.90
C ALA A 316 -21.72 19.37 -8.66
N ARG A 317 -21.49 20.63 -9.07
CA ARG A 317 -22.42 21.42 -9.92
C ARG A 317 -22.80 20.62 -11.18
N PRO A 318 -23.98 20.86 -11.79
CA PRO A 318 -24.45 20.13 -12.97
C PRO A 318 -23.42 20.05 -14.10
N GLN A 319 -22.64 21.11 -14.32
CA GLN A 319 -21.55 21.21 -15.32
C GLN A 319 -20.38 20.25 -15.04
N HIS A 320 -20.02 20.06 -13.77
CA HIS A 320 -18.99 19.10 -13.32
C HIS A 320 -19.51 17.67 -13.37
N ARG A 321 -20.81 17.47 -13.11
CA ARG A 321 -21.49 16.19 -13.41
C ARG A 321 -21.60 15.95 -14.92
N THR A 322 -21.67 16.99 -15.76
CA THR A 322 -21.73 16.85 -17.23
C THR A 322 -20.40 16.38 -17.82
N ALA A 323 -19.27 16.88 -17.31
CA ALA A 323 -17.93 16.37 -17.67
C ALA A 323 -17.80 14.87 -17.37
N LEU A 324 -18.44 14.39 -16.30
CA LEU A 324 -18.55 12.98 -15.91
C LEU A 324 -19.69 12.21 -16.61
N HIS A 325 -20.68 12.89 -17.18
CA HIS A 325 -21.80 12.32 -17.96
C HIS A 325 -21.53 12.26 -19.47
N VAL A 326 -20.42 12.79 -19.98
CA VAL A 326 -19.93 12.42 -21.32
C VAL A 326 -19.41 10.96 -21.35
N VAL A 327 -19.61 10.24 -20.25
CA VAL A 327 -19.47 8.80 -20.07
C VAL A 327 -20.87 8.19 -20.09
N ALA A 328 -21.38 7.97 -21.30
CA ALA A 328 -22.49 7.06 -21.59
C ALA A 328 -22.14 6.31 -22.87
#